data_AF-X0ZY56-F1
#
_entry.id   AF-X0ZY56-F1
#
_cell.length_a   1.000
_cell.length_b   1.000
_cell.length_c   1.000
_cell.angle_alpha   90.00
_cell.angle_beta   90.00
_cell.angle_gamma   90.00
#
_symmetry.space_group_name_H-M   'P 1'
#
loop_
_entity.id
_entity.type
_entity.pdbx_description
1 polymer ?
#
loop_
_entity_poly.entity_id
_entity_poly.type
_entity_poly.pdbx_seq_one_letter_code
_entity_poly.pdbx_strand_id
1 'polypeptide(L)'
;CASAEERARRRWLEQKDRTAGMDFQEILTDIIRRDKFDSSRIHSPLRAAGDAMLIDTTGLNPAQVIDQILALAPFQNHQNSD
;
A
#
# COMPACT_ATOMS: atom_id res chain seq x y z
N CYS A 1 1.01 3.27 3.57
CA CYS A 1 -0.23 3.83 2.98
C CYS A 1 0.12 4.51 1.65
N ALA A 2 -0.86 4.83 0.83
CA ALA A 2 -0.72 5.75 -0.29
C ALA A 2 -2.07 6.44 -0.50
N SER A 3 -2.10 7.59 -1.17
CA SER A 3 -3.35 8.24 -1.54
C SER A 3 -4.29 7.32 -2.34
N ALA A 4 -5.58 7.59 -2.32
CA ALA A 4 -6.56 6.81 -3.09
C ALA A 4 -6.32 6.95 -4.59
N GLU A 5 -5.95 8.15 -5.03
CA GLU A 5 -5.64 8.51 -6.40
C GLU A 5 -4.40 7.77 -6.90
N GLU A 6 -3.33 7.68 -6.10
CA GLU A 6 -2.12 6.96 -6.49
C GLU A 6 -2.37 5.45 -6.57
N ARG A 7 -3.16 4.88 -5.64
CA ARG A 7 -3.57 3.47 -5.71
C ARG A 7 -4.46 3.19 -6.93
N ALA A 8 -5.39 4.10 -7.24
CA ALA A 8 -6.23 4.00 -8.43
C ALA A 8 -5.39 4.08 -9.71
N ARG A 9 -4.43 5.00 -9.77
CA ARG A 9 -3.52 5.15 -10.90
C ARG A 9 -2.68 3.91 -11.14
N ARG A 10 -2.04 3.35 -10.10
CA ARG A 10 -1.25 2.11 -10.19
C ARG A 10 -2.10 0.96 -10.73
N ARG A 11 -3.28 0.77 -10.15
CA ARG A 11 -4.21 -0.30 -10.55
C ARG A 11 -4.78 -0.10 -11.96
N TRP A 12 -4.98 1.13 -12.40
CA TRP A 12 -5.39 1.44 -13.76
C TRP A 12 -4.27 1.12 -14.76
N LEU A 13 -3.01 1.49 -14.46
CA LEU A 13 -1.86 1.15 -15.29
C LEU A 13 -1.65 -0.38 -15.41
N GLU A 14 -1.81 -1.13 -14.33
CA GLU A 14 -1.74 -2.61 -14.34
C GLU A 14 -2.84 -3.28 -15.19
N GLN A 15 -3.98 -2.61 -15.38
CA GLN A 15 -5.11 -3.13 -16.15
C GLN A 15 -5.14 -2.62 -17.60
N LYS A 16 -4.41 -1.55 -17.92
CA LYS A 16 -4.33 -1.00 -19.28
C LYS A 16 -3.79 -2.03 -20.28
N ASP A 17 -2.92 -2.92 -19.84
CA ASP A 17 -2.34 -3.99 -20.65
C ASP A 17 -3.24 -5.25 -20.71
N ARG A 18 -4.45 -5.20 -20.14
CA ARG A 18 -5.44 -6.29 -20.13
C ARG A 18 -6.63 -5.94 -21.01
N THR A 19 -7.19 -6.94 -21.69
CA THR A 19 -8.25 -6.80 -22.71
C THR A 19 -9.61 -6.30 -22.19
N ALA A 20 -9.76 -6.06 -20.89
CA ALA A 20 -11.02 -5.69 -20.23
C ALA A 20 -10.84 -4.55 -19.22
N GLY A 21 -10.02 -3.55 -19.55
CA GLY A 21 -9.67 -2.44 -18.65
C GLY A 21 -10.89 -1.72 -18.05
N MET A 22 -10.88 -1.56 -16.73
CA MET A 22 -11.86 -0.77 -15.96
C MET A 22 -11.53 0.73 -16.04
N ASP A 23 -12.54 1.59 -16.01
CA ASP A 23 -12.33 3.05 -16.03
C ASP A 23 -11.62 3.54 -14.76
N PHE A 24 -10.81 4.59 -14.89
CA PHE A 24 -10.07 5.14 -13.76
C PHE A 24 -11.00 5.63 -12.63
N GLN A 25 -12.12 6.28 -12.97
CA GLN A 25 -13.07 6.78 -11.97
C GLN A 25 -13.81 5.65 -11.26
N GLU A 26 -14.11 4.57 -11.97
CA GLU A 26 -14.68 3.36 -11.38
C GLU A 26 -13.70 2.75 -10.35
N ILE A 27 -12.43 2.60 -10.73
CA ILE A 27 -11.38 2.09 -9.83
C ILE A 27 -11.23 2.98 -8.60
N LEU A 28 -11.18 4.30 -8.77
CA LEU A 28 -11.05 5.26 -7.67
C LEU A 28 -12.24 5.19 -6.72
N THR A 29 -13.46 5.17 -7.27
CA THR A 29 -14.70 5.08 -6.49
C THR A 29 -14.72 3.81 -5.66
N ASP A 30 -14.34 2.68 -6.25
CA ASP A 30 -14.27 1.40 -5.55
C ASP A 30 -13.20 1.38 -4.44
N ILE A 31 -12.05 2.01 -4.68
CA ILE A 31 -11.00 2.13 -3.68
C ILE A 31 -11.50 2.94 -2.47
N ILE A 32 -12.08 4.13 -2.70
CA ILE A 32 -12.59 4.98 -1.62
C ILE A 32 -13.69 4.26 -0.84
N ARG A 33 -14.62 3.61 -1.54
CA ARG A 33 -15.70 2.83 -0.93
C ARG A 33 -15.16 1.73 -0.03
N ARG A 34 -14.16 0.97 -0.50
CA ARG A 34 -13.53 -0.11 0.27
C ARG A 34 -12.78 0.40 1.48
N ASP A 35 -11.97 1.45 1.33
CA ASP A 35 -11.24 2.05 2.45
C ASP A 35 -12.19 2.52 3.56
N LYS A 36 -13.30 3.17 3.18
CA LYS A 36 -14.33 3.59 4.13
C LYS A 36 -14.98 2.40 4.82
N PHE A 37 -15.33 1.35 4.08
CA PHE A 37 -15.92 0.15 4.65
C PHE A 37 -14.96 -0.56 5.61
N ASP A 38 -13.72 -0.79 5.18
CA ASP A 38 -12.71 -1.51 5.97
C ASP A 38 -12.27 -0.74 7.22
N SER A 39 -12.26 0.59 7.19
CA SER A 39 -11.94 1.41 8.38
C SER A 39 -13.11 1.56 9.36
N SER A 40 -14.36 1.33 8.92
CA SER A 40 -15.56 1.50 9.76
C SER A 40 -16.19 0.20 10.27
N ARG A 41 -15.70 -0.97 9.82
CA ARG A 41 -16.25 -2.26 10.26
C ARG A 41 -16.07 -2.47 11.77
N ILE A 42 -17.11 -3.03 12.40
CA ILE A 42 -17.14 -3.30 13.85
C ILE A 42 -16.05 -4.31 14.25
N HIS A 43 -15.84 -5.32 13.42
CA HIS A 43 -14.86 -6.39 13.68
C HIS A 43 -13.58 -6.16 12.88
N SER A 44 -12.45 -6.13 13.59
CA SER A 44 -11.10 -5.98 13.03
C SER A 44 -10.93 -4.79 12.07
N PRO A 45 -11.32 -3.54 12.43
CA PRO A 45 -11.21 -2.39 11.53
C PRO A 45 -9.79 -2.18 11.01
N LEU A 46 -9.66 -1.68 9.78
CA LEU A 46 -8.38 -1.27 9.22
C LEU A 46 -7.85 -0.07 10.00
N ARG A 47 -6.88 -0.32 10.88
CA ARG A 47 -6.19 0.69 11.70
C ARG A 47 -4.74 0.25 11.91
N ALA A 48 -3.83 1.23 11.94
CA ALA A 48 -2.45 0.97 12.36
C ALA A 48 -2.40 0.49 13.82
N ALA A 49 -1.54 -0.48 14.11
CA ALA A 49 -1.24 -0.86 15.49
C ALA A 49 -0.56 0.30 16.24
N GLY A 50 -0.58 0.28 17.57
CA GLY A 50 -0.02 1.37 18.38
C GLY A 50 1.49 1.55 18.22
N ASP A 51 2.19 0.48 17.87
CA ASP A 51 3.62 0.39 17.60
C ASP A 51 3.95 0.36 16.10
N ALA A 52 2.95 0.48 15.23
CA ALA A 52 3.17 0.43 13.79
C ALA A 52 3.87 1.70 13.28
N MET A 53 4.87 1.50 12.44
CA MET A 53 5.51 2.59 11.70
C MET A 53 4.77 2.86 10.39
N LEU A 54 4.34 4.10 10.19
CA LEU A 54 3.62 4.49 8.97
C LEU A 54 4.62 4.82 7.85
N ILE A 55 4.59 4.04 6.78
CA ILE A 55 5.32 4.31 5.55
C ILE A 55 4.34 4.84 4.50
N ASP A 56 4.41 6.11 4.11
CA ASP A 56 3.67 6.63 2.96
C ASP A 56 4.45 6.35 1.67
N THR A 57 3.80 5.64 0.75
CA THR A 57 4.38 5.21 -0.52
C THR A 57 3.88 6.03 -1.70
N THR A 58 3.15 7.12 -1.44
CA THR A 58 2.68 8.05 -2.48
C THR A 58 3.88 8.62 -3.24
N GLY A 59 3.89 8.44 -4.57
CA GLY A 59 4.98 8.90 -5.43
C GLY A 59 6.30 8.12 -5.31
N LEU A 60 6.36 7.07 -4.48
CA LEU A 60 7.54 6.21 -4.37
C LEU A 60 7.50 5.05 -5.35
N ASN A 61 8.67 4.71 -5.90
CA ASN A 61 8.84 3.46 -6.63
C ASN A 61 9.10 2.28 -5.67
N PRO A 62 9.00 1.02 -6.15
CA PRO A 62 9.19 -0.16 -5.29
C PRO A 62 10.55 -0.21 -4.57
N ALA A 63 11.64 0.18 -5.22
CA ALA A 63 12.98 0.19 -4.60
C ALA A 63 13.05 1.15 -3.42
N GLN A 64 12.50 2.36 -3.57
CA GLN A 64 12.45 3.36 -2.48
C GLN A 64 11.61 2.88 -1.30
N VAL A 65 10.52 2.15 -1.55
CA VAL A 65 9.72 1.55 -0.47
C VAL A 65 10.51 0.47 0.26
N ILE A 66 11.24 -0.38 -0.48
CA ILE A 66 12.12 -1.41 0.10
C ILE A 66 13.20 -0.77 0.96
N ASP A 67 13.87 0.28 0.47
CA ASP A 67 14.91 0.98 1.23
C ASP A 67 14.38 1.53 2.55
N GLN A 68 13.16 2.09 2.56
CA GLN A 68 12.53 2.55 3.80
C GLN A 68 12.22 1.39 4.75
N ILE A 69 11.73 0.25 4.25
CA ILE A 69 11.48 -0.93 5.09
C ILE A 69 12.78 -1.43 5.72
N LEU A 70 13.86 -1.53 4.93
CA LEU A 70 15.17 -2.00 5.41
C LEU A 70 15.78 -1.04 6.44
N ALA A 71 15.57 0.27 6.29
CA ALA A 71 16.04 1.26 7.26
C ALA A 71 15.32 1.16 8.62
N LEU A 72 14.10 0.62 8.65
CA LEU A 72 13.30 0.45 9.86
C LEU A 72 13.48 -0.93 10.50
N ALA A 73 13.89 -1.93 9.73
CA ALA A 73 14.15 -3.26 10.25
C ALA A 73 15.39 -3.23 11.17
N PRO A 74 15.31 -3.72 12.41
CA PRO A 74 16.51 -3.91 13.22
C PRO A 74 17.40 -4.91 12.51
N PHE A 75 18.59 -4.47 12.08
CA PHE A 75 19.61 -5.35 11.50
C PHE A 75 19.94 -6.46 12.49
N GLN A 76 19.41 -7.67 12.29
CA GLN A 76 19.99 -8.86 12.89
C GLN A 76 21.22 -9.23 12.06
N ASN A 77 22.37 -8.67 12.42
CA ASN A 77 23.66 -9.23 12.01
C ASN A 77 23.80 -10.62 12.63
N HIS A 78 23.29 -11.65 11.97
CA HIS A 78 23.88 -12.98 12.12
C HIS A 78 25.20 -12.93 11.35
N GLN A 79 26.23 -12.36 11.99
CA GLN A 79 27.60 -12.73 11.65
C GLN A 79 27.65 -14.23 11.86
N ASN A 80 27.78 -14.99 10.77
CA ASN A 80 28.10 -16.40 10.83
C ASN A 80 29.43 -16.54 11.56
N SER A 81 29.38 -16.84 12.85
CA SER A 81 30.48 -17.43 13.60
C SER A 81 30.42 -18.94 13.39
N ASP A 82 31.20 -19.41 12.42
CA ASP A 82 32.14 -20.55 12.50
C ASP A 82 32.54 -21.03 11.09
#